data_AF-A0A2G2A7W5-F1
#
_entry.id   AF-A0A2G2A7W5-F1
#
_cell.length_a   1.000
_cell.length_b   1.000
_cell.length_c   1.000
_cell.angle_alpha   90.00
_cell.angle_beta   90.00
_cell.angle_gamma   90.00
#
_symmetry.space_group_name_H-M   'P 1'
#
loop_
_entity.id
_entity.type
_entity.pdbx_description
1 polymer ?
#
loop_
_entity_poly.entity_id
_entity_poly.type
_entity_poly.pdbx_seq_one_letter_code
_entity_poly.pdbx_strand_id
1 'polypeptide(L)'
;MKAVKQEKLMFRVPATKEGRNILDNIKKSLNSDSYSIWIKYTGKRPKGTPQASTRKENAESIRVYIDSKRKEDNINPYEYIARGREIERDQLAKVAFNDIVKLNQLETKNRVLQTKLSLLTEGLKNSTKYRIFIDTVNSLTVTQDYYN
;
A
#
# COMPACT_ATOMS: atom_id res chain seq x y z
N MET A 1 -16.97 33.74 -14.59
CA MET A 1 -16.90 32.40 -13.95
C MET A 1 -15.43 31.99 -13.90
N LYS A 2 -14.89 31.62 -12.73
CA LYS A 2 -13.50 31.15 -12.61
C LYS A 2 -13.45 29.70 -13.10
N ALA A 3 -12.57 29.40 -14.06
CA ALA A 3 -12.33 28.03 -14.52
C ALA A 3 -11.93 27.16 -13.33
N VAL A 4 -12.68 26.09 -13.09
CA VAL A 4 -12.33 25.09 -12.09
C VAL A 4 -11.15 24.31 -12.65
N LYS A 5 -9.99 24.48 -12.04
CA LYS A 5 -8.74 23.86 -12.51
C LYS A 5 -8.87 22.35 -12.31
N GLN A 6 -9.03 21.59 -13.40
CA GLN A 6 -9.06 20.12 -13.34
C GLN A 6 -7.85 19.61 -12.55
N GLU A 7 -8.12 18.88 -11.46
CA GLU A 7 -7.08 18.29 -10.63
C GLU A 7 -6.39 17.16 -11.39
N LYS A 8 -5.16 17.42 -11.81
CA LYS A 8 -4.29 16.41 -12.41
C LYS A 8 -3.75 15.52 -11.29
N LEU A 9 -4.10 14.25 -11.29
CA LEU A 9 -3.54 13.31 -10.32
C LEU A 9 -2.08 13.02 -10.72
N MET A 10 -1.14 13.28 -9.82
CA MET A 10 0.28 13.05 -10.05
C MET A 10 0.88 12.28 -8.89
N PHE A 11 1.58 11.20 -9.19
CA PHE A 11 2.35 10.45 -8.22
C PHE A 11 3.68 9.96 -8.83
N ARG A 12 4.59 9.55 -7.97
CA ARG A 12 5.92 9.09 -8.34
C ARG A 12 6.11 7.65 -7.88
N VAL A 13 6.62 6.81 -8.78
CA VAL A 13 7.02 5.44 -8.47
C VAL A 13 8.52 5.25 -8.68
N PRO A 14 9.18 4.38 -7.91
CA PRO A 14 10.57 4.01 -8.17
C PRO A 14 10.72 3.41 -9.57
N ALA A 15 11.84 3.64 -10.25
CA ALA A 15 12.09 3.08 -11.58
C ALA A 15 12.59 1.62 -11.56
N THR A 16 12.27 0.88 -10.49
CA THR A 16 12.58 -0.54 -10.29
C THR A 16 11.63 -1.44 -11.09
N LYS A 17 11.91 -2.74 -11.15
CA LYS A 17 11.01 -3.73 -11.77
C LYS A 17 9.62 -3.71 -11.11
N GLU A 18 9.56 -3.61 -9.79
CA GLU A 18 8.32 -3.52 -9.02
C GLU A 18 7.53 -2.25 -9.33
N GLY A 19 8.20 -1.09 -9.38
CA GLY A 19 7.53 0.17 -9.72
C GLY A 19 6.97 0.21 -11.15
N ARG A 20 7.65 -0.48 -12.08
CA ARG A 20 7.14 -0.69 -13.45
C ARG A 20 5.92 -1.62 -13.48
N ASN A 21 5.93 -2.70 -12.70
CA ASN A 21 4.77 -3.59 -12.57
C ASN A 21 3.54 -2.86 -12.01
N ILE A 22 3.74 -1.98 -11.02
CA ILE A 22 2.66 -1.11 -10.49
C ILE A 22 2.09 -0.24 -11.60
N LEU A 23 2.95 0.40 -12.38
CA LEU A 23 2.52 1.26 -13.49
C LEU A 23 1.75 0.48 -14.57
N ASP A 24 2.18 -0.74 -14.89
CA ASP A 24 1.49 -1.59 -15.87
C ASP A 24 0.12 -2.04 -15.35
N ASN A 25 0.01 -2.35 -14.05
CA ASN A 25 -1.28 -2.66 -13.43
C ASN A 25 -2.22 -1.46 -13.45
N ILE A 26 -1.72 -0.25 -13.16
CA ILE A 26 -2.50 0.99 -13.24
C ILE A 26 -2.98 1.24 -14.68
N LYS A 27 -2.11 1.06 -15.68
CA LYS A 27 -2.51 1.22 -17.09
C LYS A 27 -3.61 0.25 -17.50
N LYS A 28 -3.57 -0.99 -16.99
CA LYS A 28 -4.58 -2.01 -17.28
C LYS A 28 -5.90 -1.76 -16.54
N SER A 29 -5.85 -1.21 -15.33
CA SER A 29 -7.05 -0.95 -14.53
C SER A 29 -7.73 0.38 -14.87
N LEU A 30 -6.99 1.33 -15.45
CA LEU A 30 -7.54 2.62 -15.80
C LEU A 30 -8.38 2.53 -17.08
N ASN A 31 -9.61 3.06 -17.05
CA ASN A 31 -10.43 3.19 -18.25
C ASN A 31 -9.77 4.18 -19.23
N SER A 32 -9.22 3.66 -20.33
CA SER A 32 -8.52 4.44 -21.35
C SER A 32 -9.41 5.43 -22.10
N ASP A 33 -10.72 5.23 -22.09
CA ASP A 33 -11.66 6.13 -22.78
C ASP A 33 -11.90 7.40 -21.95
N SER A 34 -11.89 7.25 -20.63
CA SER A 34 -12.16 8.34 -19.68
C SER A 34 -10.90 9.06 -19.21
N TYR A 35 -9.72 8.44 -19.32
CA TYR A 35 -8.48 8.99 -18.76
C TYR A 35 -7.29 8.86 -19.70
N SER A 36 -6.30 9.73 -19.51
CA SER A 36 -5.00 9.68 -20.18
C SER A 36 -3.88 9.60 -19.15
N ILE A 37 -2.87 8.78 -19.44
CA ILE A 37 -1.68 8.62 -18.59
C ILE A 37 -0.47 9.21 -19.32
N TRP A 38 0.25 10.08 -18.64
CA TRP A 38 1.53 10.61 -19.11
C TRP A 38 2.64 10.21 -18.15
N ILE A 39 3.78 9.83 -18.70
CA ILE A 39 4.92 9.33 -17.93
C ILE A 39 6.15 10.17 -18.21
N LYS A 40 6.84 10.58 -17.15
CA LYS A 40 8.14 11.26 -17.25
C LYS A 40 9.18 10.55 -16.39
N TYR A 41 10.26 10.10 -17.03
CA TYR A 41 11.40 9.52 -16.35
C TYR A 41 12.25 10.62 -15.71
N THR A 42 12.67 10.40 -14.47
CA THR A 42 13.46 11.36 -13.70
C THR A 42 14.56 10.65 -12.92
N GLY A 43 15.73 11.26 -12.82
CA GLY A 43 16.88 10.72 -12.08
C GLY A 43 18.11 11.58 -12.29
N LYS A 44 19.18 11.28 -11.55
CA LYS A 44 20.47 11.95 -11.72
C LYS A 44 20.99 11.80 -13.14
N ARG A 45 21.52 12.89 -13.68
CA ARG A 45 22.10 12.93 -15.03
C ARG A 45 23.35 12.04 -15.06
N PRO A 46 23.50 11.13 -16.03
CA PRO A 46 24.74 10.42 -16.24
C PRO A 46 25.87 11.40 -16.59
N LYS A 47 26.98 11.31 -15.85
CA LYS A 47 28.16 12.19 -16.02
C LYS A 47 28.67 12.07 -17.46
N GLY A 48 28.90 13.20 -18.15
CA GLY A 48 29.45 13.22 -19.52
C GLY A 48 28.44 13.09 -20.67
N THR A 49 27.12 13.03 -20.41
CA THR A 49 26.12 13.00 -21.50
C THR A 49 25.59 14.40 -21.81
N PRO A 50 25.45 14.82 -23.08
CA PRO A 50 24.90 16.13 -23.45
C PRO A 50 23.37 16.24 -23.30
N GLN A 51 22.67 15.13 -23.00
CA GLN A 51 21.21 15.09 -23.01
C GLN A 51 20.58 15.71 -21.75
N ALA A 52 19.55 16.53 -21.96
CA ALA A 52 18.75 17.19 -20.92
C ALA A 52 17.65 16.30 -20.31
N SER A 53 17.35 15.12 -20.88
CA SER A 53 16.28 14.23 -20.42
C SER A 53 16.80 12.89 -19.90
N THR A 54 16.26 12.45 -18.76
CA THR A 54 16.54 11.12 -18.20
C THR A 54 15.87 10.05 -19.06
N ARG A 55 16.64 9.05 -19.52
CA ARG A 55 16.10 7.89 -20.24
C ARG A 55 15.55 6.83 -19.28
N LYS A 56 14.73 5.91 -19.79
CA LYS A 56 14.11 4.83 -19.00
C LYS A 56 15.15 3.92 -18.33
N GLU A 57 16.28 3.70 -18.98
CA GLU A 57 17.34 2.80 -18.49
C GLU A 57 18.05 3.36 -17.25
N ASN A 58 18.17 4.69 -17.16
CA ASN A 58 18.93 5.39 -16.13
C ASN A 58 18.04 6.21 -15.18
N ALA A 59 16.73 5.97 -15.21
CA ALA A 59 15.79 6.66 -14.34
C ALA A 59 15.90 6.12 -12.91
N GLU A 60 15.84 7.01 -11.93
CA GLU A 60 15.70 6.63 -10.51
C GLU A 60 14.22 6.54 -10.14
N SER A 61 13.38 7.35 -10.79
CA SER A 61 11.94 7.40 -10.55
C SER A 61 11.16 7.77 -11.80
N ILE A 62 9.89 7.39 -11.80
CA ILE A 62 8.92 7.60 -12.86
C ILE A 62 7.81 8.48 -12.30
N ARG A 63 7.59 9.65 -12.88
CA ARG A 63 6.43 10.48 -12.59
C ARG A 63 5.28 10.05 -13.49
N VAL A 64 4.14 9.82 -12.90
CA VAL A 64 2.92 9.39 -13.57
C VAL A 64 1.88 10.49 -13.36
N TYR A 65 1.33 10.97 -14.46
CA TYR A 65 0.25 11.95 -14.48
C TYR A 65 -0.98 11.26 -15.06
N ILE A 66 -2.12 11.43 -14.40
CA ILE A 66 -3.41 10.93 -14.84
C ILE A 66 -4.34 12.12 -15.01
N ASP A 67 -4.77 12.34 -16.25
CA ASP A 67 -5.67 13.42 -16.64
C ASP A 67 -7.00 12.83 -17.12
N SER A 68 -8.12 13.36 -16.66
CA SER A 68 -9.45 13.02 -17.20
C SER A 68 -9.59 13.56 -18.61
N LYS A 69 -10.06 12.71 -19.53
CA LYS A 69 -10.41 13.09 -20.90
C LYS A 69 -11.79 13.75 -21.00
N ARG A 70 -12.56 13.77 -19.90
CA ARG A 70 -13.85 14.49 -19.89
C ARG A 70 -13.59 15.96 -20.15
N LYS A 71 -14.04 16.44 -21.32
CA LYS A 71 -14.22 17.85 -21.56
C LYS A 71 -15.25 18.35 -20.55
N GLU A 72 -15.07 19.57 -20.05
CA GLU A 72 -16.14 20.29 -19.35
C GLU A 72 -17.28 20.51 -20.35
N ASP A 73 -18.07 19.49 -20.62
CA ASP A 73 -19.27 19.61 -21.43
C ASP A 73 -20.35 20.22 -20.54
N ASN A 74 -20.96 21.32 -21.01
CA ASN A 74 -22.14 21.93 -20.41
C ASN A 74 -23.16 20.85 -20.01
N ILE A 75 -23.21 20.53 -18.72
CA ILE A 75 -23.98 19.40 -18.21
C ILE A 75 -25.46 19.77 -18.22
N ASN A 76 -26.25 19.08 -19.04
CA ASN A 76 -27.70 19.15 -19.03
C ASN A 76 -28.22 18.54 -17.69
N PRO A 77 -29.05 19.24 -16.89
CA PRO A 77 -29.45 18.83 -15.54
C PRO A 77 -30.16 17.46 -15.43
N TYR A 78 -30.61 16.87 -16.53
CA TYR A 78 -31.19 15.51 -16.51
C TYR A 78 -30.13 14.38 -16.41
N GLU A 79 -28.85 14.64 -16.75
CA GLU A 79 -27.75 13.67 -16.56
C GLU A 79 -27.23 13.61 -15.11
N TYR A 80 -27.64 14.55 -14.24
CA TYR A 80 -27.17 14.65 -12.85
C TYR A 80 -27.57 13.43 -12.00
N ILE A 81 -28.75 12.84 -12.26
CA ILE A 81 -29.30 11.73 -11.45
C ILE A 81 -28.61 10.40 -11.78
N ALA A 82 -28.13 10.23 -13.01
CA ALA A 82 -27.31 9.07 -13.38
C ALA A 82 -25.88 9.23 -12.85
N ARG A 83 -25.29 10.44 -12.92
CA ARG A 83 -23.94 10.72 -12.40
C ARG A 83 -23.83 10.65 -10.88
N GLY A 84 -24.87 11.03 -10.12
CA GLY A 84 -24.86 10.92 -8.66
C GLY A 84 -24.64 9.48 -8.18
N ARG A 85 -25.26 8.51 -8.84
CA ARG A 85 -25.12 7.08 -8.53
C ARG A 85 -23.76 6.49 -8.90
N GLU A 86 -23.11 7.01 -9.95
CA GLU A 86 -21.74 6.60 -10.31
C GLU A 86 -20.69 7.16 -9.35
N ILE A 87 -20.83 8.42 -8.93
CA ILE A 87 -19.91 9.06 -7.98
C ILE A 87 -19.98 8.38 -6.60
N GLU A 88 -21.17 8.02 -6.14
CA GLU A 88 -21.34 7.25 -4.90
C GLU A 88 -20.69 5.87 -4.99
N ARG A 89 -20.82 5.16 -6.12
CA ARG A 89 -20.17 3.86 -6.34
C ARG A 89 -18.65 3.98 -6.34
N ASP A 90 -18.08 5.00 -6.97
CA ASP A 90 -16.64 5.24 -6.98
C ASP A 90 -16.10 5.63 -5.60
N GLN A 91 -16.86 6.40 -4.82
CA GLN A 91 -16.51 6.74 -3.44
C GLN A 91 -16.58 5.51 -2.54
N LEU A 92 -17.63 4.69 -2.65
CA LEU A 92 -17.76 3.42 -1.95
C LEU A 92 -16.62 2.45 -2.30
N ALA A 93 -16.23 2.36 -3.58
CA ALA A 93 -15.11 1.53 -4.01
C ALA A 93 -13.77 1.99 -3.42
N LYS A 94 -13.54 3.31 -3.33
CA LYS A 94 -12.34 3.87 -2.67
C LYS A 94 -12.32 3.59 -1.17
N VAL A 95 -13.46 3.71 -0.49
CA VAL A 95 -13.58 3.39 0.93
C VAL A 95 -13.32 1.90 1.16
N ALA A 96 -13.98 1.02 0.40
CA ALA A 96 -13.78 -0.42 0.48
C ALA A 96 -12.32 -0.82 0.21
N PHE A 97 -11.68 -0.22 -0.81
CA PHE A 97 -10.26 -0.47 -1.08
C PHE A 97 -9.36 -0.07 0.10
N ASN A 98 -9.60 1.10 0.69
CA ASN A 98 -8.83 1.56 1.84
C ASN A 98 -9.02 0.65 3.07
N ASP A 99 -10.23 0.15 3.29
CA ASP A 99 -10.52 -0.75 4.39
C ASP A 99 -9.87 -2.12 4.18
N ILE A 100 -9.89 -2.66 2.96
CA ILE A 100 -9.15 -3.89 2.61
C ILE A 100 -7.64 -3.72 2.86
N VAL A 101 -7.06 -2.58 2.46
CA VAL A 101 -5.65 -2.30 2.69
C VAL A 101 -5.34 -2.23 4.19
N LYS A 102 -6.18 -1.55 4.98
CA LYS A 102 -6.02 -1.50 6.45
C LYS A 102 -6.13 -2.88 7.09
N LEU A 103 -7.09 -3.70 6.68
CA LEU A 103 -7.27 -5.06 7.19
C LEU A 103 -6.05 -5.92 6.89
N ASN A 104 -5.51 -5.87 5.68
CA ASN A 104 -4.29 -6.61 5.31
C ASN A 104 -3.07 -6.16 6.14
N GLN A 105 -2.94 -4.86 6.40
CA GLN A 105 -1.87 -4.34 7.26
C GLN A 105 -2.03 -4.82 8.72
N LEU A 106 -3.26 -4.87 9.23
CA LEU A 106 -3.56 -5.38 10.57
C LEU A 106 -3.28 -6.87 10.66
N GLU A 107 -3.68 -7.67 9.66
CA GLU A 107 -3.38 -9.10 9.63
C GLU A 107 -1.87 -9.35 9.63
N THR A 108 -1.12 -8.58 8.82
CA THR A 108 0.34 -8.67 8.77
C THR A 108 0.97 -8.32 10.12
N LYS A 109 0.53 -7.23 10.75
CA LYS A 109 0.99 -6.85 12.09
C LYS A 109 0.68 -7.94 13.12
N ASN A 110 -0.50 -8.55 13.04
CA ASN A 110 -0.92 -9.59 13.96
C ASN A 110 -0.06 -10.85 13.79
N ARG A 111 0.21 -11.28 12.55
CA ARG A 111 1.17 -12.38 12.28
C ARG A 111 2.55 -12.10 12.86
N VAL A 112 3.09 -10.89 12.66
CA VAL A 112 4.40 -10.52 13.22
C VAL A 112 4.40 -10.55 14.75
N LEU A 113 3.33 -10.07 15.39
CA LEU A 113 3.18 -10.13 16.85
C LEU A 113 3.12 -11.58 17.35
N GLN A 114 2.37 -12.45 16.68
CA GLN A 114 2.30 -13.87 17.00
C GLN A 114 3.68 -14.55 16.88
N THR A 115 4.42 -14.26 15.80
CA THR A 115 5.80 -14.77 15.65
C THR A 115 6.72 -14.28 16.77
N LYS A 116 6.64 -13.00 17.13
CA LYS A 116 7.45 -12.43 18.24
C LYS A 116 7.10 -13.07 19.58
N LEU A 117 5.81 -13.29 19.85
CA LEU A 117 5.35 -13.98 21.05
C LEU A 117 5.87 -15.41 21.09
N SER A 118 5.77 -16.16 19.99
CA SER A 118 6.32 -17.52 19.90
C SER A 118 7.81 -17.56 20.21
N LEU A 119 8.60 -16.65 19.61
CA LEU A 119 10.04 -16.57 19.85
C LEU A 119 10.37 -16.20 21.29
N LEU A 120 9.61 -15.28 21.90
CA LEU A 120 9.78 -14.93 23.32
C LEU A 120 9.43 -16.10 24.24
N THR A 121 8.35 -16.82 23.96
CA THR A 121 7.96 -18.02 24.72
C THR A 121 9.00 -19.13 24.60
N GLU A 122 9.53 -19.35 23.40
CA GLU A 122 10.59 -20.34 23.17
C GLU A 122 11.89 -19.93 23.86
N GLY A 123 12.29 -18.66 23.77
CA GLY A 123 13.43 -18.12 24.50
C GLY A 123 13.28 -18.23 26.02
N LEU A 124 12.08 -17.99 26.55
CA LEU A 124 11.77 -18.18 27.97
C LEU A 124 11.85 -19.65 28.38
N LYS A 125 11.26 -20.58 27.60
CA LYS A 125 11.38 -22.02 27.86
C LYS A 125 12.82 -22.51 27.87
N ASN A 126 13.65 -21.95 27.00
CA ASN A 126 15.07 -22.29 26.92
C ASN A 126 15.95 -21.54 27.93
N SER A 127 15.39 -20.56 28.66
CA SER A 127 16.10 -19.85 29.72
C SER A 127 16.36 -20.77 30.89
N THR A 128 17.64 -20.90 31.27
CA THR A 128 18.07 -21.69 32.44
C THR A 128 17.35 -21.27 33.71
N LYS A 129 17.11 -19.96 33.90
CA LYS A 129 16.39 -19.43 35.08
C LYS A 129 14.93 -19.87 35.10
N TYR A 130 14.27 -19.94 33.94
CA TYR A 130 12.88 -20.40 33.85
C TYR A 130 12.77 -21.90 34.10
N ARG A 131 13.70 -22.71 33.57
CA ARG A 131 13.75 -24.16 33.85
C ARG A 131 13.95 -24.43 35.34
N ILE A 132 14.94 -23.78 35.97
CA ILE A 132 15.18 -23.88 37.42
C ILE A 132 13.92 -23.49 38.21
N PHE A 133 13.25 -22.40 37.81
CA PHE A 133 12.00 -21.98 38.47
C PHE A 133 10.90 -23.05 38.35
N ILE A 134 10.65 -23.58 37.16
CA ILE A 134 9.64 -24.64 36.94
C ILE A 134 9.97 -25.91 37.72
N ASP A 135 11.23 -26.34 37.72
CA ASP A 135 11.68 -27.51 38.50
C ASP A 135 11.50 -27.29 40.01
N THR A 136 11.74 -26.06 40.48
CA THR A 136 11.50 -25.67 41.88
C THR A 136 10.00 -25.71 42.20
N VAL A 137 9.13 -25.17 41.34
CA VAL A 137 7.69 -25.18 41.55
C VAL A 137 7.13 -26.61 41.52
N ASN A 138 7.56 -27.44 40.57
CA ASN A 138 7.11 -28.83 40.47
C ASN A 138 7.55 -29.67 41.67
N SER A 139 8.75 -29.45 42.22
CA SER A 139 9.21 -30.14 43.44
C SER A 139 8.42 -29.72 44.68
N LEU A 140 7.95 -28.48 44.73
CA LEU A 140 7.06 -27.98 45.80
C LEU A 140 5.63 -28.54 45.69
N THR A 141 5.10 -28.73 44.48
CA THR A 141 3.76 -29.33 44.30
C THR A 141 3.77 -30.83 44.58
N VAL A 142 4.82 -31.56 44.17
CA VAL A 142 4.96 -33.00 44.46
C VAL A 142 5.11 -33.24 45.97
N THR A 143 5.70 -32.32 46.72
CA THR A 143 5.79 -32.44 48.18
C THR A 143 4.46 -32.16 48.88
N GLN A 144 3.57 -31.32 48.34
CA GLN A 144 2.23 -31.11 48.91
C GLN A 144 1.29 -32.32 48.77
N ASP A 145 1.41 -33.10 47.70
CA ASP A 145 0.60 -34.32 47.50
C ASP A 145 1.02 -35.50 48.40
N TYR A 146 2.19 -35.42 49.06
CA TYR A 146 2.66 -36.42 50.03
C TYR A 146 2.26 -36.12 51.48
N TYR A 147 1.67 -34.96 51.76
CA TYR A 147 1.29 -34.51 53.11
C TYR A 147 -0.22 -34.24 53.29
N ASN A 148 -1.07 -34.66 52.34
CA ASN A 148 -2.52 -34.79 52.49
C ASN A 148 -2.93 -36.26 52.47
#